data_AF-A0A2V5PVE1-F1
#
_entry.id   AF-A0A2V5PVE1-F1
#
_cell.length_a   1.000
_cell.length_b   1.000
_cell.length_c   1.000
_cell.angle_alpha   90.00
_cell.angle_beta   90.00
_cell.angle_gamma   90.00
#
_symmetry.space_group_name_H-M   'P 1'
#
loop_
_entity.id
_entity.type
_entity.pdbx_description
1 polymer ?
#
loop_
_entity_poly.entity_id
_entity_poly.type
_entity_poly.pdbx_seq_one_letter_code
_entity_poly.pdbx_strand_id
1 'polypeptide(L)'
;MRGPYSFEILTMMWTRKELRLTDRLRKDGTESWVEVTRMVKSLDQAAHAQSDEARNPPSFGSIIFLTALLPIIGLIMGAVWLSQPRYRSAGGALLAISVVFMFIWCAILFR
;
A
#
# COMPACT_ATOMS: atom_id res chain seq x y z
N MET A 1 1.60 -26.24 -27.41
CA MET A 1 2.01 -26.07 -26.00
C MET A 1 2.20 -24.58 -25.76
N ARG A 2 1.37 -23.96 -24.91
CA ARG A 2 1.51 -22.53 -24.59
C ARG A 2 2.51 -22.39 -23.44
N GLY A 3 3.69 -21.85 -23.75
CA GLY A 3 4.68 -21.27 -22.85
C GLY A 3 5.28 -22.17 -21.75
N PRO A 4 6.44 -21.77 -21.21
CA PRO A 4 6.64 -21.78 -19.76
C PRO A 4 5.91 -20.56 -19.17
N TYR A 5 5.08 -20.78 -18.16
CA TYR A 5 4.43 -19.71 -17.39
C TYR A 5 4.98 -19.71 -15.98
N SER A 6 5.27 -18.52 -15.44
CA SER A 6 5.59 -18.39 -14.02
C SER A 6 4.35 -18.70 -13.18
N PHE A 7 4.57 -19.08 -11.93
CA PHE A 7 3.49 -19.38 -10.99
C PHE A 7 2.56 -18.18 -10.74
N GLU A 8 3.10 -16.97 -10.81
CA GLU A 8 2.33 -15.72 -10.70
C GLU A 8 1.35 -15.56 -11.88
N ILE A 9 1.79 -15.81 -13.12
CA ILE A 9 0.92 -15.76 -14.31
C ILE A 9 -0.17 -16.84 -14.23
N LEU A 10 0.17 -18.03 -13.74
CA LEU A 10 -0.82 -19.09 -13.51
C LEU A 10 -1.86 -18.68 -12.45
N THR A 11 -1.43 -17.99 -11.40
CA THR A 11 -2.34 -17.47 -10.35
C THR A 11 -3.25 -16.37 -10.91
N MET A 12 -2.74 -15.51 -11.80
CA MET A 12 -3.56 -14.51 -12.53
C MET A 12 -4.56 -15.16 -13.50
N MET A 13 -4.16 -16.21 -14.22
CA MET A 13 -5.07 -16.95 -15.11
C MET A 13 -6.15 -17.71 -14.30
N TRP A 14 -5.80 -18.20 -13.12
CA TRP A 14 -6.73 -18.87 -12.20
C TRP A 14 -7.79 -17.90 -11.68
N THR A 15 -7.35 -16.74 -11.15
CA THR A 15 -8.27 -15.68 -10.68
C THR A 15 -9.17 -15.14 -11.78
N ARG A 16 -8.71 -15.11 -13.04
CA ARG A 16 -9.50 -14.72 -14.23
C ARG A 16 -10.40 -15.84 -14.78
N LYS A 17 -10.40 -17.03 -14.17
CA LYS A 17 -11.15 -18.22 -14.63
C LYS A 17 -10.77 -18.68 -16.04
N GLU A 18 -9.55 -18.38 -16.48
CA GLU A 18 -9.01 -18.82 -17.77
C GLU A 18 -8.46 -20.25 -17.70
N LEU A 19 -8.07 -20.72 -16.51
CA LEU A 19 -7.64 -22.09 -16.24
C LEU A 19 -8.84 -22.99 -15.90
N ARG A 20 -8.97 -24.11 -16.60
CA ARG A 20 -9.97 -25.14 -16.30
C ARG A 20 -9.34 -26.24 -15.45
N LEU A 21 -10.16 -26.87 -14.61
CA LEU A 21 -9.72 -28.01 -13.79
C LEU A 21 -9.22 -29.20 -14.62
N THR A 22 -9.71 -29.33 -15.85
CA THR A 22 -9.31 -30.36 -16.81
C THR A 22 -7.96 -30.08 -17.48
N ASP A 23 -7.42 -28.86 -17.32
CA ASP A 23 -6.15 -28.50 -17.91
C ASP A 23 -5.02 -29.21 -17.16
N ARG A 24 -3.96 -29.55 -17.90
CA ARG A 24 -2.77 -30.19 -17.36
C ARG A 24 -1.61 -29.21 -17.40
N LEU A 25 -0.97 -29.03 -16.26
CA LEU A 25 0.23 -28.22 -16.11
C LEU A 25 1.43 -29.15 -16.03
N ARG A 26 2.51 -28.77 -16.71
CA ARG A 26 3.79 -29.46 -16.58
C ARG A 26 4.75 -28.53 -15.87
N LYS A 27 5.39 -29.02 -14.81
CA LYS A 27 6.47 -28.28 -14.16
C LYS A 27 7.71 -28.36 -15.05
N ASP A 28 8.36 -27.22 -15.26
CA ASP A 28 9.57 -27.17 -16.05
C ASP A 28 10.67 -28.05 -15.40
N GLY A 29 11.35 -28.86 -16.21
CA GLY A 29 12.29 -29.88 -15.74
C GLY A 29 11.66 -31.20 -15.23
N THR A 30 10.35 -31.39 -15.33
CA THR A 30 9.69 -32.68 -15.01
C THR A 30 8.92 -33.21 -16.23
N GLU A 31 8.99 -34.51 -16.51
CA GLU A 31 8.26 -35.13 -17.64
C GLU A 31 6.77 -35.37 -17.34
N SER A 32 6.36 -35.27 -16.08
CA SER A 32 4.99 -35.57 -15.66
C SER A 32 4.05 -34.36 -15.82
N TRP A 33 2.94 -34.61 -16.50
CA TRP A 33 1.80 -33.71 -16.54
C TRP A 33 0.97 -33.90 -15.27
N VAL A 34 0.70 -32.80 -14.57
CA VAL A 34 -0.10 -32.77 -13.35
C VAL A 34 -1.39 -32.01 -13.65
N GLU A 35 -2.52 -32.55 -13.21
CA GLU A 35 -3.80 -31.87 -13.34
C GLU A 35 -3.86 -30.62 -12.45
N VAL A 36 -4.50 -29.56 -12.95
CA VAL A 36 -4.71 -28.32 -12.19
C VAL A 36 -5.42 -28.59 -10.86
N THR A 37 -6.29 -29.61 -10.80
CA THR A 37 -7.00 -30.08 -9.58
C THR A 37 -6.07 -30.24 -8.37
N ARG A 38 -4.84 -30.73 -8.56
CA ARG A 38 -3.88 -30.91 -7.46
C ARG A 38 -3.23 -29.61 -7.01
N MET A 39 -3.21 -28.59 -7.87
CA MET A 39 -2.62 -27.27 -7.61
C MET A 39 -3.66 -26.19 -7.22
N VAL A 40 -4.96 -26.51 -7.24
CA VAL A 40 -6.04 -25.58 -6.85
C VAL A 40 -5.77 -24.96 -5.49
N LYS A 41 -5.45 -25.78 -4.47
CA LYS A 41 -5.18 -25.29 -3.11
C LYS A 41 -4.04 -24.26 -3.07
N SER A 42 -2.97 -24.49 -3.82
CA SER A 42 -1.84 -23.55 -3.91
C SER A 42 -2.18 -22.28 -4.71
N LEU A 43 -2.98 -22.40 -5.77
CA LEU A 43 -3.40 -21.26 -6.59
C LEU A 43 -4.40 -20.38 -5.83
N ASP A 44 -5.35 -20.97 -5.11
CA ASP A 44 -6.29 -20.26 -4.24
C ASP A 44 -5.53 -19.55 -3.12
N GLN A 45 -4.60 -20.22 -2.45
CA GLN A 45 -3.80 -19.61 -1.39
C GLN A 45 -2.95 -18.44 -1.89
N ALA A 46 -2.35 -18.57 -3.09
CA ALA A 46 -1.60 -17.48 -3.72
C ALA A 46 -2.50 -16.33 -4.17
N ALA A 47 -3.69 -16.62 -4.71
CA ALA A 47 -4.69 -15.63 -5.09
C ALA A 47 -5.20 -14.83 -3.87
N HIS A 48 -5.42 -15.50 -2.74
CA HIS A 48 -5.79 -14.84 -1.49
C HIS A 48 -4.65 -13.97 -0.95
N ALA A 49 -3.41 -14.47 -0.92
CA ALA A 49 -2.25 -13.69 -0.49
C ALA A 49 -2.01 -12.45 -1.38
N GLN A 50 -2.15 -12.58 -2.71
CA GLN A 50 -2.03 -11.46 -3.64
C GLN A 50 -3.16 -10.43 -3.43
N SER A 51 -4.36 -10.91 -3.10
CA SER A 51 -5.48 -10.04 -2.77
C SER A 51 -5.25 -9.30 -1.46
N ASP A 52 -4.68 -9.94 -0.44
CA ASP A 52 -4.36 -9.32 0.84
C ASP A 52 -3.22 -8.30 0.72
N GLU A 53 -2.19 -8.59 -0.09
CA GLU A 53 -1.10 -7.66 -0.41
C GLU A 53 -1.65 -6.41 -1.14
N ALA A 54 -2.50 -6.60 -2.15
CA ALA A 54 -3.14 -5.51 -2.89
C ALA A 54 -4.17 -4.74 -2.03
N ARG A 55 -4.75 -5.39 -1.02
CA ARG A 55 -5.72 -4.83 -0.07
C ARG A 55 -5.07 -4.23 1.18
N ASN A 56 -3.74 -4.26 1.26
CA ASN A 56 -2.94 -3.39 2.12
C ASN A 56 -2.41 -2.19 1.29
N PRO A 57 -3.27 -1.26 0.81
CA PRO A 57 -2.74 0.08 0.60
C PRO A 57 -2.19 0.55 1.95
N PRO A 58 -1.10 1.34 1.99
CA PRO A 58 -0.65 1.96 3.23
C PRO A 58 -1.87 2.50 3.94
N SER A 59 -2.16 1.97 5.13
CA SER A 59 -3.45 2.20 5.77
C SER A 59 -3.70 3.70 5.74
N PHE A 60 -4.83 4.12 5.16
CA PHE A 60 -5.14 5.55 5.06
C PHE A 60 -4.96 6.24 6.42
N GLY A 61 -5.25 5.51 7.51
CA GLY A 61 -4.96 5.93 8.88
C GLY A 61 -3.49 6.26 9.17
N SER A 62 -2.52 5.45 8.72
CA SER A 62 -1.09 5.75 8.89
C SER A 62 -0.65 6.97 8.08
N ILE A 63 -1.19 7.15 6.86
CA ILE A 63 -0.90 8.36 6.06
C ILE A 63 -1.48 9.58 6.76
N ILE A 64 -2.76 9.52 7.16
CA ILE A 64 -3.47 10.57 7.91
C ILE A 64 -2.73 10.94 9.20
N PHE A 65 -2.25 9.93 9.94
CA PHE A 65 -1.50 10.12 11.17
C PHE A 65 -0.16 10.82 10.91
N LEU A 66 0.59 10.37 9.89
CA LEU A 66 1.87 10.96 9.52
C LEU A 66 1.71 12.41 9.04
N THR A 67 0.67 12.71 8.26
CA THR A 67 0.36 14.07 7.80
C THR A 67 -0.15 14.98 8.90
N ALA A 68 -0.86 14.45 9.91
CA ALA A 68 -1.28 15.23 11.08
C ALA A 68 -0.12 15.54 12.04
N LEU A 69 0.95 14.73 12.03
CA LEU A 69 2.12 14.92 12.88
C LEU A 69 2.99 16.10 12.42
N LEU A 70 3.05 16.35 11.12
CA LEU A 70 3.80 17.45 10.50
C LEU A 70 3.45 18.86 11.05
N PRO A 71 2.16 19.28 11.09
CA PRO A 71 1.80 20.58 11.62
C PRO A 71 2.06 20.70 13.13
N ILE A 72 1.94 19.61 13.89
CA ILE A 72 2.23 19.58 15.33
C ILE A 72 3.72 19.85 15.59
N ILE A 73 4.61 19.19 14.84
CA ILE A 73 6.05 19.45 14.94
C ILE A 73 6.37 20.90 14.56
N GLY A 74 5.75 21.42 13.49
CA GLY A 74 5.92 22.82 13.09
C GLY A 74 5.42 23.83 14.14
N LEU A 75 4.35 23.50 14.88
CA LEU A 75 3.87 24.33 16.00
C LEU A 75 4.89 24.38 17.14
N ILE A 76 5.42 23.22 17.53
CA ILE A 76 6.41 23.11 18.60
C ILE A 76 7.69 23.86 18.21
N MET A 77 8.21 23.64 17.01
CA MET A 77 9.40 24.34 16.51
C MET A 77 9.17 25.85 16.40
N GLY A 78 8.02 26.28 15.88
CA GLY A 78 7.67 27.70 15.78
C GLY A 78 7.60 28.40 17.15
N ALA A 79 7.01 27.74 18.15
CA ALA A 79 6.94 28.25 19.52
C ALA A 79 8.32 28.33 20.20
N VAL A 80 9.16 27.31 20.00
CA VAL A 80 10.55 27.31 20.50
C VAL A 80 11.36 28.45 19.85
N TRP A 81 11.18 28.68 18.55
CA TRP A 81 11.88 29.75 17.83
C TRP A 81 11.39 31.16 18.20
N LEU A 82 10.13 31.34 18.58
CA LEU A 82 9.63 32.62 19.12
C LEU A 82 10.27 32.97 20.47
N SER A 83 10.67 31.96 21.24
CA SER A 83 11.38 32.14 22.51
C SER A 83 12.82 32.62 22.31
N GLN A 84 13.36 32.51 21.09
CA GLN A 84 14.69 33.04 20.75
C GLN A 84 14.58 34.41 20.06
N PRO A 85 15.10 35.50 20.67
CA PRO A 85 14.95 36.85 20.13
C PRO A 85 15.63 37.04 18.75
N ARG A 86 16.62 36.21 18.43
CA ARG A 86 17.37 36.24 17.17
C ARG A 86 16.60 35.66 15.98
N TYR A 87 15.56 34.84 16.21
CA TYR A 87 14.89 34.07 15.15
C TYR A 87 13.35 34.18 15.15
N ARG A 88 12.81 35.22 15.81
CA ARG A 88 11.36 35.44 15.93
C ARG A 88 10.60 35.44 14.60
N SER A 89 11.19 35.97 13.51
CA SER A 89 10.49 36.00 12.20
C SER A 89 10.29 34.62 11.61
N ALA A 90 11.29 33.75 11.72
CA ALA A 90 11.22 32.37 11.24
C ALA A 90 10.29 31.51 12.12
N GLY A 91 10.26 31.74 13.44
CA GLY A 91 9.29 31.10 14.33
C GLY A 91 7.83 31.46 14.02
N GLY A 92 7.56 32.74 13.73
CA GLY A 92 6.24 33.20 13.32
C GLY A 92 5.77 32.60 11.97
N ALA A 93 6.67 32.49 10.99
CA ALA A 93 6.38 31.87 9.71
C ALA A 93 6.04 30.37 9.86
N LEU A 94 6.80 29.65 10.69
CA LEU A 94 6.54 28.23 10.97
C LEU A 94 5.17 28.02 11.65
N LEU A 95 4.79 28.88 12.59
CA LEU A 95 3.47 28.82 13.22
C LEU A 95 2.34 29.08 12.21
N ALA A 96 2.50 30.10 11.36
CA ALA A 96 1.49 30.42 10.35
C ALA A 96 1.28 29.27 9.36
N ILE A 97 2.37 28.64 8.89
CA ILE A 97 2.30 27.49 7.99
C ILE A 97 1.61 26.31 8.68
N SER A 98 1.97 26.01 9.94
CA SER A 98 1.33 24.93 10.71
C SER A 98 -0.18 25.14 10.91
N VAL A 99 -0.61 26.36 11.22
CA VAL A 99 -2.04 26.68 11.40
C VAL A 99 -2.81 26.53 10.08
N VAL A 100 -2.25 27.01 8.97
CA VAL A 100 -2.87 26.87 7.64
C VAL A 100 -3.03 25.39 7.26
N PHE A 101 -1.98 24.58 7.46
CA PHE A 101 -2.06 23.13 7.22
C PHE A 101 -3.11 22.46 8.09
N MET A 102 -3.24 22.85 9.36
CA MET A 102 -4.27 22.32 10.27
C MET A 102 -5.68 22.68 9.79
N PHE A 103 -5.92 23.90 9.31
CA PHE A 103 -7.22 24.32 8.77
C PHE A 103 -7.60 23.55 7.50
N ILE A 104 -6.66 23.40 6.56
CA ILE A 104 -6.85 22.61 5.34
C ILE A 104 -7.21 21.16 5.71
N TRP A 105 -6.51 20.61 6.70
CA TRP A 105 -6.75 19.25 7.17
C TRP A 105 -8.13 19.07 7.79
N CYS A 106 -8.55 19.99 8.67
CA CYS A 106 -9.91 20.02 9.21
C CYS A 106 -10.95 20.13 8.10
N ALA A 107 -10.75 21.01 7.11
CA ALA A 107 -11.70 21.16 6.00
C ALA A 107 -11.82 19.89 5.14
N ILE A 108 -10.77 19.08 5.02
CA ILE A 108 -10.80 17.81 4.29
C ILE A 108 -11.47 16.70 5.13
N LEU A 109 -11.21 16.64 6.44
CA LEU A 109 -11.77 15.63 7.33
C LEU A 109 -13.27 15.81 7.61
N PHE A 110 -13.74 17.06 7.66
CA PHE A 110 -15.13 17.41 7.98
C PHE A 110 -16.01 17.69 6.75
N ARG A 111 -15.50 17.44 5.54
CA ARG A 111 -16.25 17.52 4.28
C ARG A 111 -16.73 16.14 3.85
#